data_AF-A0A519M8I2-F1
#
_entry.id   AF-A0A519M8I2-F1
#
_cell.length_a   1.000
_cell.length_b   1.000
_cell.length_c   1.000
_cell.angle_alpha   90.00
_cell.angle_beta   90.00
_cell.angle_gamma   90.00
#
_symmetry.space_group_name_H-M   'P 1'
#
loop_
_entity.id
_entity.type
_entity.pdbx_description
1 polymer ?
#
loop_
_entity_poly.entity_id
_entity_poly.type
_entity_poly.pdbx_seq_one_letter_code
_entity_poly.pdbx_strand_id
1 'polypeptide(L)'
;MTRNLLTTALLLFAITITAQEFDWKWAKKGGGYRVGHNEFTADFSQFSEHIKDIAIDVDNNYYFLTPVASTNTNYDGVPFDVYNNTETSNGYADVLLLSTTCDGTYRWSRVIGGGNVDEGYSISLDENGGVYVSVSVYNDMNQGNMTFIPPHFSESDVMPVFPPNALSLDNHPGHKKLAIAKYSQQDGSLVWRKFLQGDVNVFTSQGTISALHVSPDGTIRALVGLLKGTHLDGNAVVPDSFDYIIGEGANN
;
A
#
# COMPACT_ATOMS: atom_id res chain seq x y z
N MET A 1 -3.24 -15.45 68.16
CA MET A 1 -3.96 -16.35 67.22
C MET A 1 -4.33 -15.67 65.90
N THR A 2 -4.61 -14.36 65.87
CA THR A 2 -5.06 -13.63 64.65
C THR A 2 -4.02 -13.45 63.55
N ARG A 3 -2.72 -13.31 63.86
CA ARG A 3 -1.66 -13.20 62.83
C ARG A 3 -1.48 -14.45 61.98
N ASN A 4 -1.68 -15.64 62.56
CA ASN A 4 -1.51 -16.90 61.84
C ASN A 4 -2.71 -17.19 60.93
N LEU A 5 -3.92 -16.76 61.33
CA LEU A 5 -5.13 -16.96 60.53
C LEU A 5 -5.08 -16.19 59.21
N LEU A 6 -4.55 -14.96 59.23
CA LEU A 6 -4.46 -14.10 58.05
C LEU A 6 -3.45 -14.63 57.03
N THR A 7 -2.29 -15.12 57.49
CA THR A 7 -1.29 -15.74 56.61
C THR A 7 -1.77 -17.05 56.01
N THR A 8 -2.47 -17.90 56.79
CA THR A 8 -3.05 -19.13 56.24
C THR A 8 -4.15 -18.82 55.22
N ALA A 9 -4.98 -17.80 55.45
CA ALA A 9 -6.01 -17.37 54.51
C ALA A 9 -5.41 -16.82 53.20
N LEU A 10 -4.36 -16.00 53.27
CA LEU A 10 -3.63 -15.49 52.09
C LEU A 10 -2.95 -16.60 51.28
N LEU A 11 -2.36 -17.59 51.97
CA LEU A 11 -1.76 -18.76 51.31
C LEU A 11 -2.81 -19.62 50.61
N LEU A 12 -3.98 -19.83 51.21
CA LEU A 12 -5.10 -20.57 50.61
C LEU A 12 -5.70 -19.84 49.40
N PHE A 13 -5.73 -18.51 49.42
CA PHE A 13 -6.23 -17.69 48.30
C PHE A 13 -5.29 -17.68 47.10
N ALA A 14 -3.98 -17.79 47.33
CA ALA A 14 -2.99 -17.86 46.25
C ALA A 14 -3.06 -19.18 45.44
N ILE A 15 -3.57 -20.28 46.04
CA ILE A 15 -3.69 -21.59 45.39
C ILE A 15 -4.85 -21.63 44.38
N THR A 16 -5.76 -20.67 44.44
CA THR A 16 -6.92 -20.59 43.53
C THR A 16 -6.71 -19.63 42.36
N ILE A 17 -5.57 -18.95 42.29
CA ILE A 17 -5.24 -18.04 41.18
C ILE A 17 -4.56 -18.86 40.09
N THR A 18 -5.33 -19.32 39.11
CA THR A 18 -4.74 -19.84 37.86
C THR A 18 -4.32 -18.65 37.01
N ALA A 19 -3.17 -18.74 36.33
CA ALA A 19 -2.88 -17.82 35.24
C ALA A 19 -4.01 -17.91 34.20
N GLN A 20 -4.37 -16.80 33.55
CA GLN A 20 -5.31 -16.86 32.42
C GLN A 20 -4.72 -17.79 31.35
N GLU A 21 -5.50 -18.75 30.86
CA GLU A 21 -5.13 -19.47 29.65
C GLU A 21 -5.09 -18.46 28.50
N PHE A 22 -3.90 -18.21 27.98
CA PHE A 22 -3.75 -17.43 26.77
C PHE A 22 -4.21 -18.30 25.59
N ASP A 23 -5.39 -18.02 25.06
CA ASP A 23 -5.84 -18.55 23.79
C ASP A 23 -5.06 -17.83 22.68
N TRP A 24 -3.96 -18.44 22.24
CA TRP A 24 -3.19 -17.93 21.12
C TRP A 24 -4.07 -17.98 19.87
N LYS A 25 -4.51 -16.81 19.40
CA LYS A 25 -5.07 -16.67 18.06
C LYS A 25 -3.90 -16.69 17.08
N TRP A 26 -3.84 -17.72 16.24
CA TRP A 26 -2.77 -17.87 15.25
C TRP A 26 -2.93 -16.81 14.16
N ALA A 27 -1.82 -16.36 13.59
CA ALA A 27 -1.86 -15.46 12.44
C ALA A 27 -2.61 -16.12 11.28
N LYS A 28 -3.50 -15.37 10.64
CA LYS A 28 -4.14 -15.78 9.39
C LYS A 28 -3.14 -15.66 8.25
N LYS A 29 -3.10 -16.66 7.36
CA LYS A 29 -2.26 -16.61 6.16
C LYS A 29 -2.95 -15.77 5.09
N GLY A 30 -2.21 -14.92 4.42
CA GLY A 30 -2.63 -14.27 3.18
C GLY A 30 -1.46 -14.08 2.22
N GLY A 31 -1.77 -13.63 1.01
CA GLY A 31 -0.80 -13.38 -0.06
C GLY A 31 -0.79 -14.45 -1.14
N GLY A 32 0.31 -14.52 -1.89
CA GLY A 32 0.52 -15.45 -3.00
C GLY A 32 1.95 -15.98 -3.03
N TYR A 33 2.37 -16.53 -4.17
CA TYR A 33 3.77 -16.85 -4.42
C TYR A 33 4.18 -16.54 -5.86
N ARG A 34 5.48 -16.43 -6.12
CA ARG A 34 6.02 -16.13 -7.46
C ARG A 34 6.39 -17.39 -8.25
N VAL A 35 7.18 -18.30 -7.66
CA VAL A 35 7.80 -19.43 -8.39
C VAL A 35 7.52 -20.81 -7.76
N GLY A 36 7.04 -20.85 -6.51
CA GLY A 36 6.55 -22.07 -5.87
C GLY A 36 6.56 -22.01 -4.34
N HIS A 37 5.94 -23.01 -3.70
CA HIS A 37 6.06 -23.26 -2.27
C HIS A 37 7.43 -23.87 -2.00
N ASN A 38 8.39 -23.06 -1.57
CA ASN A 38 9.54 -23.36 -0.71
C ASN A 38 10.49 -22.17 -0.83
N GLU A 39 10.65 -21.42 0.25
CA GLU A 39 11.62 -20.32 0.34
C GLU A 39 13.02 -20.88 0.07
N PHE A 40 13.62 -20.52 -1.07
CA PHE A 40 15.02 -20.80 -1.31
C PHE A 40 15.85 -19.88 -0.39
N THR A 41 16.99 -20.38 0.08
CA THR A 41 17.87 -19.70 1.06
C THR A 41 18.51 -18.40 0.56
N ALA A 42 18.15 -17.93 -0.64
CA ALA A 42 18.61 -16.68 -1.24
C ALA A 42 17.51 -15.59 -1.34
N ASP A 43 16.26 -15.87 -0.95
CA ASP A 43 15.09 -15.03 -1.28
C ASP A 43 14.59 -14.12 -0.13
N PHE A 44 15.50 -13.49 0.63
CA PHE A 44 15.19 -12.17 1.19
C PHE A 44 15.24 -11.13 0.07
N SER A 45 14.36 -11.31 -0.91
CA SER A 45 14.18 -10.40 -2.01
C SER A 45 13.35 -9.21 -1.51
N GLN A 46 13.63 -8.01 -2.01
CA GLN A 46 12.78 -6.82 -1.78
C GLN A 46 11.31 -7.02 -2.18
N PHE A 47 11.03 -8.13 -2.86
CA PHE A 47 9.74 -8.55 -3.36
C PHE A 47 9.01 -9.59 -2.50
N SER A 48 9.58 -10.03 -1.38
CA SER A 48 8.87 -10.88 -0.43
C SER A 48 7.67 -10.12 0.14
N GLU A 49 6.52 -10.78 0.26
CA GLU A 49 5.31 -10.15 0.77
C GLU A 49 5.50 -9.79 2.25
N HIS A 50 5.20 -8.54 2.59
CA HIS A 50 5.31 -8.04 3.97
C HIS A 50 4.34 -6.89 4.16
N ILE A 51 3.80 -6.74 5.36
CA ILE A 51 2.93 -5.61 5.67
C ILE A 51 3.76 -4.32 5.58
N LYS A 52 3.37 -3.42 4.68
CA LYS A 52 3.97 -2.09 4.51
C LYS A 52 3.45 -1.11 5.55
N ASP A 53 2.13 -1.10 5.71
CA ASP A 53 1.44 -0.19 6.62
C ASP A 53 0.11 -0.79 7.07
N ILE A 54 -0.39 -0.32 8.21
CA ILE A 54 -1.66 -0.76 8.80
C ILE A 54 -2.43 0.45 9.33
N ALA A 55 -3.73 0.47 9.08
CA ALA A 55 -4.66 1.37 9.73
C ALA A 55 -5.80 0.61 10.41
N ILE A 56 -6.40 1.24 11.41
CA ILE A 56 -7.48 0.67 12.22
C ILE A 56 -8.59 1.70 12.29
N ASP A 57 -9.82 1.29 11.98
CA ASP A 57 -10.99 2.17 12.12
C ASP A 57 -11.58 2.14 13.55
N VAL A 58 -12.62 2.95 13.78
CA VAL A 58 -13.30 3.07 15.07
C VAL A 58 -13.99 1.77 15.52
N ASP A 59 -14.31 0.87 14.58
CA ASP A 59 -14.94 -0.43 14.84
C ASP A 59 -13.90 -1.54 15.06
N ASN A 60 -12.61 -1.18 15.09
CA ASN A 60 -11.46 -2.10 15.15
C ASN A 60 -11.33 -3.02 13.92
N ASN A 61 -11.85 -2.61 12.76
CA ASN A 61 -11.47 -3.28 11.53
C ASN A 61 -10.06 -2.84 11.13
N TYR A 62 -9.28 -3.79 10.63
CA TYR A 62 -7.93 -3.57 10.15
C TYR A 62 -7.93 -3.33 8.65
N TYR A 63 -6.96 -2.53 8.23
CA TYR A 63 -6.66 -2.26 6.83
C TYR A 63 -5.15 -2.43 6.64
N PHE A 64 -4.77 -3.34 5.76
CA PHE A 64 -3.38 -3.69 5.48
C PHE A 64 -3.01 -3.22 4.08
N LEU A 65 -1.82 -2.65 3.97
CA LEU A 65 -1.17 -2.38 2.69
C LEU A 65 0.02 -3.32 2.54
N THR A 66 0.08 -4.09 1.46
CA THR A 66 1.16 -5.07 1.23
C THR A 66 1.44 -5.22 -0.26
N PRO A 67 2.70 -5.43 -0.69
CA PRO A 67 2.96 -6.02 -1.99
C PRO A 67 2.32 -7.42 -2.05
N VAL A 68 1.86 -7.82 -3.24
CA VAL A 68 1.29 -9.14 -3.48
C VAL A 68 1.89 -9.80 -4.72
N ALA A 69 2.21 -11.09 -4.60
CA ALA A 69 2.72 -11.93 -5.66
C ALA A 69 1.61 -12.36 -6.63
N SER A 70 1.99 -13.04 -7.70
CA SER A 70 1.12 -13.22 -8.88
C SER A 70 0.34 -14.53 -8.93
N THR A 71 0.60 -15.49 -8.05
CA THR A 71 -0.04 -16.82 -8.12
C THR A 71 -0.61 -17.26 -6.79
N ASN A 72 -1.72 -18.03 -6.85
CA ASN A 72 -2.46 -18.57 -5.71
C ASN A 72 -2.78 -17.52 -4.63
N THR A 73 -3.17 -16.34 -5.07
CA THR A 73 -3.45 -15.17 -4.25
C THR A 73 -4.73 -15.34 -3.45
N ASN A 74 -4.62 -15.38 -2.13
CA ASN A 74 -5.77 -15.54 -1.24
C ASN A 74 -5.49 -14.97 0.15
N TYR A 75 -6.55 -14.71 0.91
CA TYR A 75 -6.50 -14.48 2.35
C TYR A 75 -7.40 -15.49 3.06
N ASP A 76 -6.81 -16.33 3.91
CA ASP A 76 -7.52 -17.39 4.63
C ASP A 76 -8.40 -18.27 3.72
N GLY A 77 -7.91 -18.58 2.52
CA GLY A 77 -8.63 -19.36 1.51
C GLY A 77 -9.63 -18.58 0.65
N VAL A 78 -9.84 -17.28 0.90
CA VAL A 78 -10.65 -16.40 0.05
C VAL A 78 -9.76 -15.86 -1.09
N PRO A 79 -9.98 -16.26 -2.35
CA PRO A 79 -9.15 -15.82 -3.46
C PRO A 79 -9.44 -14.36 -3.85
N PHE A 80 -8.46 -13.70 -4.44
CA PHE A 80 -8.62 -12.40 -5.09
C PHE A 80 -7.72 -12.30 -6.33
N ASP A 81 -8.15 -11.49 -7.30
CA ASP A 81 -7.46 -11.31 -8.57
C ASP A 81 -6.29 -10.32 -8.45
N VAL A 82 -5.30 -10.49 -9.33
CA VAL A 82 -4.10 -9.64 -9.47
C VAL A 82 -3.84 -9.34 -10.94
N TYR A 83 -3.01 -8.33 -11.22
CA TYR A 83 -2.72 -7.82 -12.56
C TYR A 83 -1.29 -8.14 -13.03
N ASN A 84 -0.43 -8.57 -12.11
CA ASN A 84 0.95 -8.99 -12.34
C ASN A 84 1.13 -10.47 -12.77
N ASN A 85 0.11 -11.15 -13.28
CA ASN A 85 0.18 -12.56 -13.69
C ASN A 85 0.47 -12.75 -15.20
N THR A 86 1.22 -11.83 -15.79
CA THR A 86 1.58 -11.84 -17.22
C THR A 86 2.98 -12.39 -17.47
N GLU A 87 3.27 -12.68 -18.74
CA GLU A 87 4.61 -13.05 -19.21
C GLU A 87 5.64 -11.90 -19.03
N THR A 88 5.18 -10.64 -18.98
CA THR A 88 6.04 -9.46 -18.80
C THR A 88 6.38 -9.19 -17.34
N SER A 89 5.55 -9.65 -16.41
CA SER A 89 5.66 -9.29 -15.00
C SER A 89 6.99 -9.68 -14.38
N ASN A 90 7.73 -10.68 -14.88
CA ASN A 90 8.95 -11.19 -14.24
C ASN A 90 8.78 -11.41 -12.72
N GLY A 91 7.55 -11.72 -12.30
CA GLY A 91 7.15 -11.85 -10.91
C GLY A 91 6.83 -10.55 -10.16
N TYR A 92 7.02 -9.34 -10.70
CA TYR A 92 6.75 -8.03 -10.07
C TYR A 92 5.51 -8.00 -9.20
N ALA A 93 5.55 -7.24 -8.10
CA ALA A 93 4.46 -7.21 -7.13
C ALA A 93 3.47 -6.09 -7.46
N ASP A 94 2.18 -6.39 -7.31
CA ASP A 94 1.13 -5.38 -7.24
C ASP A 94 0.95 -4.93 -5.78
N VAL A 95 0.12 -3.91 -5.56
CA VAL A 95 -0.26 -3.45 -4.22
C VAL A 95 -1.60 -4.05 -3.83
N LEU A 96 -1.64 -4.78 -2.72
CA LEU A 96 -2.87 -5.26 -2.09
C LEU A 96 -3.27 -4.34 -0.93
N LEU A 97 -4.49 -3.82 -1.02
CA LEU A 97 -5.24 -3.23 0.08
C LEU A 97 -6.25 -4.26 0.59
N LEU A 98 -6.09 -4.70 1.83
CA LEU A 98 -6.93 -5.74 2.44
C LEU A 98 -7.63 -5.18 3.68
N SER A 99 -8.92 -5.42 3.84
CA SER A 99 -9.64 -5.15 5.09
C SER A 99 -10.12 -6.42 5.76
N THR A 100 -9.99 -6.45 7.09
CA THR A 100 -10.51 -7.52 7.95
C THR A 100 -11.22 -6.94 9.16
N THR A 101 -12.09 -7.73 9.79
CA THR A 101 -12.62 -7.41 11.13
C THR A 101 -11.55 -7.57 12.20
N CYS A 102 -11.89 -7.17 13.44
CA CYS A 102 -10.99 -7.22 14.60
C CYS A 102 -10.50 -8.64 14.97
N ASP A 103 -11.21 -9.68 14.55
CA ASP A 103 -10.84 -11.09 14.73
C ASP A 103 -10.12 -11.70 13.51
N GLY A 104 -9.84 -10.90 12.48
CA GLY A 104 -9.17 -11.32 11.26
C GLY A 104 -10.10 -11.96 10.23
N THR A 105 -11.41 -11.80 10.34
CA THR A 105 -12.34 -12.24 9.29
C THR A 105 -12.24 -11.33 8.07
N TYR A 106 -12.11 -11.91 6.88
CA TYR A 106 -12.05 -11.18 5.61
C TYR A 106 -13.28 -10.29 5.41
N ARG A 107 -13.07 -9.02 5.04
CA ARG A 107 -14.15 -8.09 4.64
C ARG A 107 -14.14 -7.88 3.13
N TRP A 108 -13.02 -7.37 2.62
CA TRP A 108 -12.82 -7.10 1.20
C TRP A 108 -11.33 -6.89 0.92
N SER A 109 -10.92 -7.05 -0.34
CA SER A 109 -9.59 -6.67 -0.84
C SER A 109 -9.68 -5.90 -2.16
N ARG A 110 -8.65 -5.11 -2.45
CA ARG A 110 -8.42 -4.45 -3.74
C ARG A 110 -6.96 -4.56 -4.11
N VAL A 111 -6.71 -4.77 -5.39
CA VAL A 111 -5.38 -4.78 -5.96
C VAL A 111 -5.20 -3.55 -6.84
N ILE A 112 -4.05 -2.89 -6.69
CA ILE A 112 -3.64 -1.73 -7.46
C ILE A 112 -2.35 -2.10 -8.15
N GLY A 113 -2.34 -2.08 -9.48
CA GLY A 113 -1.15 -2.45 -10.25
C GLY A 113 -1.44 -3.02 -11.62
N GLY A 114 -0.39 -3.50 -12.28
CA GLY A 114 -0.42 -3.93 -13.67
C GLY A 114 0.70 -4.92 -14.01
N GLY A 115 1.15 -4.89 -15.26
CA GLY A 115 2.22 -5.78 -15.73
C GLY A 115 3.62 -5.48 -15.20
N ASN A 116 3.82 -4.42 -14.40
CA ASN A 116 5.12 -3.98 -13.89
C ASN A 116 5.14 -3.93 -12.35
N VAL A 117 6.24 -3.49 -11.75
CA VAL A 117 6.34 -3.32 -10.29
C VAL A 117 5.55 -2.11 -9.84
N ASP A 118 4.68 -2.31 -8.86
CA ASP A 118 3.91 -1.26 -8.22
C ASP A 118 4.17 -1.26 -6.71
N GLU A 119 4.16 -0.08 -6.10
CA GLU A 119 4.53 0.10 -4.70
C GLU A 119 3.49 0.89 -3.93
N GLY A 120 3.06 0.35 -2.79
CA GLY A 120 2.26 1.05 -1.79
C GLY A 120 3.15 1.59 -0.66
N TYR A 121 2.89 2.82 -0.23
CA TYR A 121 3.74 3.51 0.75
C TYR A 121 3.07 3.73 2.10
N SER A 122 1.79 4.09 2.12
CA SER A 122 1.09 4.44 3.35
C SER A 122 -0.41 4.33 3.19
N ILE A 123 -1.08 4.02 4.30
CA ILE A 123 -2.53 3.99 4.44
C ILE A 123 -2.99 4.94 5.54
N SER A 124 -4.07 5.67 5.30
CA SER A 124 -4.68 6.57 6.29
C SER A 124 -6.19 6.59 6.15
N LEU A 125 -6.91 6.83 7.24
CA LEU A 125 -8.37 6.80 7.29
C LEU A 125 -8.93 8.18 7.62
N ASP A 126 -10.12 8.52 7.09
CA ASP A 126 -10.90 9.66 7.58
C ASP A 126 -12.12 9.18 8.42
N GLU A 127 -12.81 10.12 9.08
CA GLU A 127 -14.03 9.80 9.84
C GLU A 127 -15.29 9.68 8.95
N ASN A 128 -15.15 9.88 7.65
CA ASN A 128 -16.24 9.90 6.67
C ASN A 128 -16.32 8.61 5.84
N GLY A 129 -15.74 7.51 6.31
CA GLY A 129 -15.79 6.24 5.58
C GLY A 129 -14.69 6.05 4.53
N GLY A 130 -13.62 6.84 4.57
CA GLY A 130 -12.56 6.86 3.57
C GLY A 130 -11.29 6.11 3.97
N VAL A 131 -10.79 5.26 3.07
CA VAL A 131 -9.47 4.63 3.13
C VAL A 131 -8.59 5.26 2.05
N TYR A 132 -7.49 5.89 2.45
CA TYR A 132 -6.58 6.55 1.53
C TYR A 132 -5.28 5.79 1.44
N VAL A 133 -4.81 5.58 0.23
CA VAL A 133 -3.52 4.92 -0.04
C VAL A 133 -2.67 5.79 -0.95
N SER A 134 -1.39 5.89 -0.64
CA SER A 134 -0.37 6.46 -1.52
C SER A 134 0.38 5.35 -2.23
N VAL A 135 0.46 5.45 -3.56
CA VAL A 135 1.08 4.41 -4.41
C VAL A 135 1.96 5.02 -5.51
N SER A 136 2.94 4.27 -5.98
CA SER A 136 3.63 4.47 -7.25
C SER A 136 3.29 3.31 -8.16
N VAL A 137 2.74 3.60 -9.34
CA VAL A 137 2.45 2.59 -10.36
C VAL A 137 3.32 2.76 -11.61
N TYR A 138 3.64 1.66 -12.27
CA TYR A 138 4.44 1.66 -13.50
C TYR A 138 3.64 1.09 -14.67
N ASN A 139 3.36 1.96 -15.64
CA ASN A 139 2.68 1.56 -16.86
C ASN A 139 3.69 1.03 -17.88
N ASP A 140 3.56 -0.24 -18.26
CA ASP A 140 4.41 -0.85 -19.29
C ASP A 140 4.13 -0.30 -20.68
N MET A 141 5.12 -0.30 -21.56
CA MET A 141 4.87 -0.02 -22.97
C MET A 141 4.22 -1.24 -23.62
N ASN A 142 3.10 -1.05 -24.31
CA ASN A 142 2.48 -2.10 -25.11
C ASN A 142 3.31 -2.33 -26.39
N GLN A 143 4.16 -3.36 -26.38
CA GLN A 143 5.01 -3.73 -27.51
C GLN A 143 4.29 -4.64 -28.53
N GLY A 144 3.02 -4.99 -28.32
CA GLY A 144 2.20 -5.79 -29.24
C GLY A 144 2.51 -7.29 -29.30
N ASN A 145 3.68 -7.71 -28.82
CA ASN A 145 4.13 -9.12 -28.85
C ASN A 145 3.91 -9.89 -27.53
N MET A 146 3.41 -9.22 -26.49
CA MET A 146 3.18 -9.79 -25.15
C MET A 146 1.87 -9.26 -24.57
N THR A 147 1.32 -9.96 -23.58
CA THR A 147 0.15 -9.50 -22.84
C THR A 147 0.49 -8.22 -22.08
N PHE A 148 -0.15 -7.11 -22.46
CA PHE A 148 -0.02 -5.83 -21.80
C PHE A 148 -1.20 -5.63 -20.85
N ILE A 149 -0.91 -5.39 -19.57
CA ILE A 149 -1.90 -5.02 -18.56
C ILE A 149 -1.52 -3.65 -17.98
N PRO A 150 -2.28 -2.58 -18.30
CA PRO A 150 -2.05 -1.27 -17.69
C PRO A 150 -2.37 -1.29 -16.19
N PRO A 151 -1.84 -0.35 -15.39
CA PRO A 151 -2.19 -0.28 -13.99
C PRO A 151 -3.68 -0.03 -13.75
N HIS A 152 -4.27 -0.87 -12.91
CA HIS A 152 -5.65 -0.77 -12.44
C HIS A 152 -5.67 -0.19 -11.03
N PHE A 153 -6.71 0.59 -10.72
CA PHE A 153 -7.04 1.03 -9.35
C PHE A 153 -8.39 0.46 -8.89
N SER A 154 -9.18 -0.02 -9.85
CA SER A 154 -10.33 -0.89 -9.68
C SER A 154 -10.54 -1.65 -10.99
N GLU A 155 -11.57 -2.48 -11.04
CA GLU A 155 -11.98 -3.22 -12.24
C GLU A 155 -12.40 -2.30 -13.39
N SER A 156 -12.80 -1.05 -13.09
CA SER A 156 -13.28 -0.07 -14.07
C SER A 156 -12.38 1.16 -14.21
N ASP A 157 -11.49 1.41 -13.24
CA ASP A 157 -10.52 2.49 -13.30
C ASP A 157 -9.15 1.92 -13.71
N VAL A 158 -8.82 2.15 -14.97
CA VAL A 158 -7.66 1.59 -15.64
C VAL A 158 -6.86 2.70 -16.29
N MET A 159 -5.54 2.67 -16.13
CA MET A 159 -4.65 3.57 -16.85
C MET A 159 -4.74 3.34 -18.37
N PRO A 160 -4.52 4.39 -19.19
CA PRO A 160 -4.56 4.23 -20.63
C PRO A 160 -3.39 3.38 -21.13
N VAL A 161 -3.59 2.76 -22.30
CA VAL A 161 -2.52 2.04 -23.01
C VAL A 161 -1.35 2.97 -23.25
N PHE A 162 -0.15 2.52 -22.86
CA PHE A 162 1.08 3.26 -23.14
C PHE A 162 1.67 2.73 -24.46
N PRO A 163 1.65 3.52 -25.55
CA PRO A 163 1.93 3.01 -26.89
C PRO A 163 3.42 2.68 -27.10
N PRO A 164 3.80 1.94 -28.16
CA PRO A 164 5.19 1.60 -28.45
C PRO A 164 6.14 2.82 -28.59
N ASN A 165 5.62 3.97 -29.03
CA ASN A 165 6.37 5.23 -29.16
C ASN A 165 6.36 6.10 -27.89
N ALA A 166 5.89 5.54 -26.76
CA ALA A 166 5.82 6.15 -25.45
C ALA A 166 7.07 6.95 -25.03
N LEU A 167 8.27 6.46 -25.35
CA LEU A 167 9.53 7.12 -24.96
C LEU A 167 9.72 8.50 -25.61
N SER A 168 9.04 8.77 -26.73
CA SER A 168 9.10 10.05 -27.43
C SER A 168 7.83 10.90 -27.25
N LEU A 169 6.90 10.48 -26.39
CA LEU A 169 5.71 11.27 -26.08
C LEU A 169 6.01 12.19 -24.90
N ASP A 170 5.61 13.44 -25.03
CA ASP A 170 5.49 14.36 -23.91
C ASP A 170 4.04 14.41 -23.44
N ASN A 171 3.84 14.54 -22.14
CA ASN A 171 2.52 14.68 -21.51
C ASN A 171 1.51 13.57 -21.86
N HIS A 172 2.00 12.33 -21.98
CA HIS A 172 1.10 11.19 -22.06
C HIS A 172 0.67 10.74 -20.65
N PRO A 173 -0.62 10.50 -20.37
CA PRO A 173 -1.10 10.07 -19.06
C PRO A 173 -0.46 8.76 -18.57
N GLY A 174 0.01 7.91 -19.48
CA GLY A 174 0.78 6.70 -19.16
C GLY A 174 2.12 6.95 -18.47
N HIS A 175 2.67 8.17 -18.50
CA HIS A 175 3.88 8.52 -17.75
C HIS A 175 3.61 8.78 -16.27
N LYS A 176 2.36 8.98 -15.84
CA LYS A 176 2.08 9.30 -14.44
C LYS A 176 2.24 8.04 -13.58
N LYS A 177 2.84 8.20 -12.40
CA LYS A 177 3.20 7.09 -11.50
C LYS A 177 2.68 7.29 -10.09
N LEU A 178 2.90 8.48 -9.53
CA LEU A 178 2.57 8.77 -8.13
C LEU A 178 1.11 9.15 -7.99
N ALA A 179 0.35 8.33 -7.27
CA ALA A 179 -1.07 8.57 -7.03
C ALA A 179 -1.42 8.49 -5.54
N ILE A 180 -2.46 9.24 -5.20
CA ILE A 180 -3.26 8.99 -3.99
C ILE A 180 -4.62 8.48 -4.45
N ALA A 181 -5.10 7.39 -3.87
CA ALA A 181 -6.41 6.84 -4.13
C ALA A 181 -7.23 6.76 -2.84
N LYS A 182 -8.51 7.07 -2.94
CA LYS A 182 -9.50 6.94 -1.86
C LYS A 182 -10.44 5.79 -2.20
N TYR A 183 -10.60 4.88 -1.25
CA TYR A 183 -11.54 3.76 -1.27
C TYR A 183 -12.58 3.90 -0.17
N SER A 184 -13.73 3.28 -0.35
CA SER A 184 -14.79 3.17 0.64
C SER A 184 -14.43 2.15 1.71
N GLN A 185 -14.54 2.52 3.00
CA GLN A 185 -14.38 1.60 4.12
C GLN A 185 -15.42 0.47 4.11
N GLN A 186 -16.61 0.73 3.55
CA GLN A 186 -17.75 -0.20 3.60
C GLN A 186 -17.52 -1.43 2.72
N ASP A 187 -17.04 -1.23 1.49
CA ASP A 187 -16.99 -2.28 0.46
C ASP A 187 -15.69 -2.30 -0.35
N GLY A 188 -14.76 -1.39 -0.06
CA GLY A 188 -13.50 -1.26 -0.79
C GLY A 188 -13.66 -0.66 -2.18
N SER A 189 -14.81 -0.12 -2.55
CA SER A 189 -14.99 0.52 -3.87
C SER A 189 -14.09 1.75 -4.01
N LEU A 190 -13.49 1.95 -5.18
CA LEU A 190 -12.71 3.16 -5.47
C LEU A 190 -13.65 4.37 -5.54
N VAL A 191 -13.39 5.39 -4.72
CA VAL A 191 -14.14 6.65 -4.71
C VAL A 191 -13.52 7.62 -5.71
N TRP A 192 -12.20 7.79 -5.66
CA TRP A 192 -11.43 8.56 -6.64
C TRP A 192 -9.95 8.23 -6.53
N ARG A 193 -9.19 8.53 -7.58
CA ARG A 193 -7.72 8.61 -7.51
C ARG A 193 -7.23 9.91 -8.12
N LYS A 194 -6.04 10.34 -7.72
CA LYS A 194 -5.37 11.52 -8.25
C LYS A 194 -3.89 11.28 -8.40
N PHE A 195 -3.39 11.46 -9.62
CA PHE A 195 -1.95 11.54 -9.85
C PHE A 195 -1.42 12.89 -9.39
N LEU A 196 -0.26 12.87 -8.72
CA LEU A 196 0.37 14.08 -8.19
C LEU A 196 1.17 14.84 -9.23
N GLN A 197 1.52 14.15 -10.32
CA GLN A 197 2.28 14.71 -11.43
C GLN A 197 1.35 15.45 -12.40
N GLY A 198 1.79 16.65 -12.82
CA GLY A 198 1.22 17.34 -13.97
C GLY A 198 1.73 16.76 -15.28
N ASP A 199 2.13 17.64 -16.20
CA ASP A 199 2.62 17.26 -17.52
C ASP A 199 4.06 16.75 -17.42
N VAL A 200 4.27 15.48 -17.74
CA VAL A 200 5.56 14.79 -17.60
C VAL A 200 5.86 13.90 -18.80
N ASN A 201 7.14 13.52 -18.95
CA ASN A 201 7.60 12.52 -19.92
C ASN A 201 8.43 11.43 -19.22
N VAL A 202 9.07 10.55 -19.98
CA VAL A 202 9.86 9.44 -19.41
C VAL A 202 10.99 9.90 -18.48
N PHE A 203 11.51 11.12 -18.65
CA PHE A 203 12.62 11.66 -17.86
C PHE A 203 12.15 12.44 -16.63
N THR A 204 10.98 13.09 -16.69
CA THR A 204 10.44 13.92 -15.59
C THR A 204 9.33 13.25 -14.79
N SER A 205 8.98 12.00 -15.13
CA SER A 205 7.92 11.24 -14.47
C SER A 205 8.33 10.52 -13.19
N GLN A 206 9.58 10.66 -12.74
CA GLN A 206 10.01 10.07 -11.48
C GLN A 206 9.65 10.98 -10.29
N GLY A 207 9.52 10.35 -9.13
CA GLY A 207 9.34 11.04 -7.86
C GLY A 207 9.19 10.05 -6.72
N THR A 208 8.89 10.56 -5.54
CA THR A 208 8.62 9.78 -4.35
C THR A 208 7.39 10.31 -3.63
N ILE A 209 6.63 9.42 -3.03
CA ILE A 209 5.61 9.74 -2.04
C ILE A 209 5.93 8.94 -0.79
N SER A 210 5.92 9.60 0.36
CA SER A 210 6.18 8.96 1.65
C SER A 210 4.90 8.94 2.48
N ALA A 211 5.00 9.15 3.80
CA ALA A 211 3.87 9.04 4.72
C ALA A 211 2.68 9.92 4.31
N LEU A 212 1.50 9.34 4.42
CA LEU A 212 0.22 9.99 4.20
C LEU A 212 -0.46 10.20 5.56
N HIS A 213 -0.92 11.41 5.85
CA HIS A 213 -1.79 11.67 6.99
C HIS A 213 -3.08 12.33 6.51
N VAL A 214 -4.20 11.73 6.83
CA VAL A 214 -5.53 12.27 6.56
C VAL A 214 -6.17 12.69 7.88
N SER A 215 -6.63 13.94 7.92
CA SER A 215 -7.38 14.46 9.06
C SER A 215 -8.84 13.98 9.01
N PRO A 216 -9.58 14.01 10.14
CA PRO A 216 -10.99 13.61 10.19
C PRO A 216 -11.89 14.24 9.11
N ASP A 217 -11.60 15.49 8.75
CA ASP A 217 -12.31 16.25 7.72
C ASP A 217 -11.97 15.84 6.27
N GLY A 218 -11.06 14.88 6.08
CA GLY A 218 -10.56 14.43 4.79
C GLY A 218 -9.39 15.26 4.25
N THR A 219 -8.84 16.21 5.01
CA THR A 219 -7.67 16.98 4.58
C THR A 219 -6.43 16.08 4.52
N ILE A 220 -5.79 16.02 3.35
CA ILE A 220 -4.63 15.17 3.08
C ILE A 220 -3.32 15.95 3.26
N ARG A 221 -2.37 15.37 3.99
CA ARG A 221 -0.98 15.83 4.08
C ARG A 221 -0.05 14.70 3.67
N ALA A 222 0.85 14.99 2.74
CA ALA A 222 1.84 14.03 2.26
C ALA A 222 3.17 14.73 2.03
N LEU A 223 4.27 14.03 2.28
CA LEU A 223 5.59 14.45 1.85
C LEU A 223 5.90 13.81 0.49
N VAL A 224 6.07 14.65 -0.53
CA VAL A 224 6.19 14.26 -1.94
C VAL A 224 7.43 14.91 -2.53
N GLY A 225 8.26 14.11 -3.22
CA GLY A 225 9.36 14.59 -4.05
C GLY A 225 9.00 14.43 -5.52
N LEU A 226 9.16 15.50 -6.30
CA LEU A 226 8.84 15.53 -7.73
C LEU A 226 10.05 16.08 -8.49
N LEU A 227 10.27 15.56 -9.70
CA LEU A 227 11.25 16.15 -10.62
C LEU A 227 10.74 17.49 -11.16
N LYS A 228 11.62 18.17 -11.92
CA LYS A 228 11.33 19.46 -12.56
C LYS A 228 10.00 19.42 -13.36
N GLY A 229 9.24 20.49 -13.26
CA GLY A 229 7.94 20.61 -13.92
C GLY A 229 6.89 21.33 -13.08
N THR A 230 5.66 21.35 -13.59
CA THR A 230 4.50 21.93 -12.93
C THR A 230 3.55 20.80 -12.54
N HIS A 231 3.23 20.70 -11.25
CA HIS A 231 2.55 19.56 -10.64
C HIS A 231 1.41 20.02 -9.73
N LEU A 232 0.68 19.06 -9.15
CA LEU A 232 -0.44 19.32 -8.23
C LEU A 232 -1.44 20.34 -8.79
N ASP A 233 -1.86 20.13 -10.04
CA ASP A 233 -2.75 21.02 -10.81
C ASP A 233 -2.27 22.48 -10.91
N GLY A 234 -0.95 22.68 -11.06
CA GLY A 234 -0.37 24.02 -11.17
C GLY A 234 0.06 24.64 -9.85
N ASN A 235 -0.22 24.01 -8.72
CA ASN A 235 0.07 24.56 -7.40
C ASN A 235 1.52 24.32 -6.94
N ALA A 236 2.29 23.50 -7.66
CA ALA A 236 3.71 23.26 -7.38
C ALA A 236 4.54 23.38 -8.64
N VAL A 237 5.54 24.26 -8.65
CA VAL A 237 6.51 24.41 -9.74
C VAL A 237 7.89 24.01 -9.20
N VAL A 238 8.46 22.95 -9.76
CA VAL A 238 9.80 22.47 -9.44
C VAL A 238 10.76 22.96 -10.52
N PRO A 239 11.80 23.74 -10.17
CA PRO A 239 12.74 24.30 -11.14
C PRO A 239 13.66 23.23 -11.76
N ASP A 240 14.29 23.58 -12.89
CA ASP A 240 15.22 22.70 -13.61
C ASP A 240 16.53 22.42 -12.85
N SER A 241 16.86 23.25 -11.87
CA SER A 241 18.06 23.19 -11.04
C SER A 241 17.74 23.62 -9.61
N PHE A 242 18.32 22.92 -8.65
CA PHE A 242 18.29 23.33 -7.24
C PHE A 242 19.66 23.90 -6.87
N ASP A 243 19.73 25.21 -6.62
CA ASP A 243 20.88 25.81 -5.94
C ASP A 243 20.61 25.71 -4.43
N TYR A 244 21.20 24.71 -3.75
CA TYR A 244 21.33 24.78 -2.30
C TYR A 244 22.74 25.26 -1.95
N ILE A 245 22.84 26.47 -1.38
CA ILE A 245 23.85 26.74 -0.35
C ILE A 245 23.21 26.25 0.95
N ILE A 246 23.74 25.17 1.52
CA ILE A 246 23.47 24.85 2.93
C ILE A 246 24.23 25.90 3.75
N GLY A 247 23.58 27.03 4.03
CA GLY A 247 24.08 28.04 4.94
C GLY A 247 23.59 27.73 6.34
N GLU A 248 24.46 27.21 7.21
CA GLU A 248 24.25 27.29 8.65
C GLU A 248 24.27 28.78 9.04
N GLY A 249 23.10 29.33 9.35
CA GLY A 249 23.01 30.62 10.02
C GLY A 249 23.37 30.43 11.49
N ALA A 250 24.62 30.73 11.85
CA ALA A 250 24.98 30.96 13.25
C ALA A 250 24.27 32.24 13.73
N ASN A 251 23.54 32.12 14.85
CA ASN A 251 22.99 33.27 15.56
C ASN A 251 24.13 34.22 15.96
N ASN A 252 24.00 35.50 15.59
CA ASN A 252 24.57 36.62 16.34
C ASN A 252 23.40 37.49 16.82
#